data_AF-A0A8C9RX30-F1
#
_entry.id   AF-A0A8C9RX30-F1
#
_cell.length_a   1.000
_cell.length_b   1.000
_cell.length_c   1.000
_cell.angle_alpha   90.00
_cell.angle_beta   90.00
_cell.angle_gamma   90.00
#
_symmetry.space_group_name_H-M   'P 1'
#
loop_
_entity.id
_entity.type
_entity.pdbx_description
1 polymer ?
#
loop_
_entity_poly.entity_id
_entity_poly.type
_entity_poly.pdbx_seq_one_letter_code
_entity_poly.pdbx_strand_id
1 'polypeptide(L)'
;SFFAFDLTITFPAWDIQAAWSLKTRALTETVYIDEVDVDQEGIAEIMLDESAIAQVARPGTSLMILGTSQGGGPSPAVRPVTQSGRPITGFVRPSTQSGRPGTMEQPHFNMATMSE
;
A
#
# COMPACT_ATOMS: atom_id res chain seq x y z
N SER A 1 -64.75 -6.43 16.84
CA SER A 1 -64.04 -7.71 16.78
C SER A 1 -62.68 -7.45 16.15
N PHE A 2 -61.68 -7.41 17.01
CA PHE A 2 -60.29 -7.01 16.77
C PHE A 2 -59.45 -8.30 16.55
N PHE A 3 -58.33 -8.22 15.79
CA PHE A 3 -57.31 -9.27 15.56
C PHE A 3 -57.75 -10.45 14.65
N ALA A 4 -56.96 -10.99 13.71
CA ALA A 4 -55.58 -10.82 13.26
C ALA A 4 -55.52 -11.31 11.79
N PHE A 5 -54.94 -10.55 10.85
CA PHE A 5 -53.56 -10.73 10.40
C PHE A 5 -53.25 -12.14 9.86
N ASP A 6 -53.94 -12.57 8.79
CA ASP A 6 -53.48 -13.68 7.95
C ASP A 6 -52.43 -13.16 6.96
N LEU A 7 -51.31 -12.68 7.53
CA LEU A 7 -50.13 -12.25 6.80
C LEU A 7 -49.10 -13.38 6.88
N THR A 8 -49.47 -14.57 6.40
CA THR A 8 -48.47 -15.54 5.92
C THR A 8 -47.94 -15.01 4.60
N ILE A 9 -47.10 -13.97 4.67
CA ILE A 9 -46.17 -13.66 3.60
C ILE A 9 -45.26 -14.88 3.47
N THR A 10 -45.56 -15.71 2.49
CA THR A 10 -44.58 -16.60 1.88
C THR A 10 -43.54 -15.70 1.25
N PHE A 11 -42.57 -15.25 2.04
CA PHE A 11 -41.39 -14.56 1.52
C PHE A 11 -40.73 -15.53 0.55
N PRO A 12 -40.67 -15.22 -0.76
CA PRO A 12 -40.02 -16.10 -1.71
C PRO A 12 -38.57 -16.31 -1.27
N ALA A 13 -38.03 -17.53 -1.42
CA ALA A 13 -36.69 -17.89 -0.96
C ALA A 13 -35.57 -16.92 -1.44
N TRP A 14 -35.83 -16.16 -2.51
CA TRP A 14 -34.94 -15.11 -3.00
C TRP A 14 -34.73 -13.96 -2.00
N ASP A 15 -35.70 -13.63 -1.14
CA ASP A 15 -35.57 -12.53 -0.15
C ASP A 15 -34.47 -12.84 0.89
N ILE A 16 -34.38 -14.11 1.33
CA ILE A 16 -33.33 -14.55 2.27
C ILE A 16 -31.97 -14.55 1.56
N GLN A 17 -31.94 -15.01 0.31
CA GLN A 17 -30.72 -15.00 -0.51
C GLN A 17 -30.23 -13.57 -0.77
N ALA A 18 -31.15 -12.61 -0.96
CA ALA A 18 -30.84 -11.20 -1.19
C ALA A 18 -30.37 -10.48 0.08
N ALA A 19 -31.01 -10.74 1.22
CA ALA A 19 -30.53 -10.22 2.50
C ALA A 19 -29.11 -10.74 2.82
N TRP A 20 -28.82 -12.00 2.48
CA TRP A 20 -27.50 -12.58 2.66
C TRP A 20 -26.45 -11.95 1.73
N SER A 21 -26.75 -11.77 0.45
CA SER A 21 -25.82 -11.14 -0.51
C SER A 21 -25.56 -9.66 -0.18
N LEU A 22 -26.58 -8.93 0.27
CA LEU A 22 -26.41 -7.55 0.73
C LEU A 22 -25.52 -7.49 1.96
N LYS A 23 -25.71 -8.40 2.93
CA LYS A 23 -24.89 -8.48 4.13
C LYS A 23 -23.43 -8.79 3.79
N THR A 24 -23.17 -9.79 2.95
CA THR A 24 -21.79 -10.13 2.57
C THR A 24 -21.12 -8.99 1.82
N ARG A 25 -21.83 -8.32 0.89
CA ARG A 25 -21.34 -7.14 0.18
C ARG A 25 -21.02 -5.99 1.13
N ALA A 26 -21.94 -5.66 2.04
CA ALA A 26 -21.74 -4.59 3.02
C ALA A 26 -20.53 -4.87 3.92
N LEU A 27 -20.37 -6.13 4.37
CA LEU A 27 -19.21 -6.52 5.18
C LEU A 27 -17.89 -6.35 4.41
N THR A 28 -17.83 -6.74 3.14
CA THR A 28 -16.61 -6.55 2.33
C THR A 28 -16.35 -5.08 1.97
N GLU A 29 -17.41 -4.29 1.79
CA GLU A 29 -17.31 -2.87 1.44
C GLU A 29 -16.80 -2.03 2.61
N THR A 30 -17.16 -2.37 3.85
CA THR A 30 -16.66 -1.66 5.06
C THR A 30 -15.15 -1.77 5.25
N VAL A 31 -14.53 -2.80 4.69
CA VAL A 31 -13.08 -3.06 4.78
C VAL A 31 -12.42 -3.00 3.41
N TYR A 32 -13.13 -2.50 2.39
CA TYR A 32 -12.61 -2.44 1.04
C TYR A 32 -11.50 -1.39 0.97
N ILE A 33 -10.34 -1.82 0.51
CA ILE A 33 -9.20 -0.97 0.20
C ILE A 33 -8.99 -1.11 -1.31
N ASP A 34 -8.67 -0.01 -1.98
CA ASP A 34 -8.34 -0.06 -3.40
C ASP A 34 -7.10 -0.93 -3.58
N GLU A 35 -7.21 -1.98 -4.40
CA GLU A 35 -6.13 -2.92 -4.67
C GLU A 35 -4.87 -2.22 -5.20
N VAL A 36 -5.02 -1.06 -5.87
CA VAL A 36 -3.88 -0.25 -6.33
C VAL A 36 -3.11 0.40 -5.17
N ASP A 37 -3.79 0.71 -4.07
CA ASP A 37 -3.18 1.28 -2.87
C ASP A 37 -2.64 0.20 -1.90
N VAL A 38 -2.99 -1.08 -2.11
CA VAL A 38 -2.45 -2.23 -1.36
C VAL A 38 -1.14 -2.77 -2.00
N ASP A 39 -0.31 -1.89 -2.56
CA ASP A 39 1.05 -2.28 -2.95
C ASP A 39 2.01 -1.99 -1.78
N GLN A 40 2.10 -2.96 -0.86
CA GLN A 40 2.95 -2.93 0.33
C GLN A 40 4.13 -3.89 0.15
N GLU A 41 5.26 -3.36 -0.28
CA GLU A 41 6.50 -4.13 -0.42
C GLU A 41 7.05 -4.57 0.95
N GLY A 42 7.11 -5.88 1.19
CA GLY A 42 7.72 -6.46 2.39
C GLY A 42 9.26 -6.46 2.34
N ILE A 43 9.94 -6.58 3.49
CA ILE A 43 11.42 -6.68 3.55
C ILE A 43 11.93 -7.90 2.77
N ALA A 44 11.19 -9.01 2.79
CA ALA A 44 11.53 -10.22 2.03
C ALA A 44 11.44 -9.98 0.53
N GLU A 45 10.39 -9.32 0.04
CA GLU A 45 10.24 -8.96 -1.38
C GLU A 45 11.30 -7.93 -1.79
N ILE A 46 11.68 -7.02 -0.89
CA ILE A 46 12.71 -6.03 -1.18
C ILE A 46 14.09 -6.66 -1.36
N MET A 47 14.42 -7.71 -0.60
CA MET A 47 15.78 -8.26 -0.53
C MET A 47 15.97 -9.59 -1.24
N LEU A 48 14.91 -10.40 -1.34
CA LEU A 48 14.98 -11.74 -1.91
C LEU A 48 14.29 -11.82 -3.28
N ASP A 49 13.51 -10.81 -3.68
CA ASP A 49 12.91 -10.77 -5.02
C ASP A 49 13.92 -10.26 -6.06
N GLU A 50 14.40 -11.18 -6.90
CA GLU A 50 15.25 -10.91 -8.05
C GLU A 50 14.40 -10.91 -9.34
N SER A 51 13.48 -9.95 -9.44
CA SER A 51 12.66 -9.74 -10.64
C SER A 51 13.32 -8.81 -11.67
N ALA A 52 14.45 -8.17 -11.32
CA ALA A 52 15.19 -7.26 -12.19
C ALA A 52 16.14 -8.02 -13.13
N ILE A 53 16.01 -7.79 -14.45
CA ILE A 53 16.88 -8.44 -15.45
C ILE A 53 18.32 -7.90 -15.41
N ALA A 54 18.49 -6.61 -15.10
CA ALA A 54 19.77 -5.94 -15.16
C ALA A 54 20.35 -5.70 -13.75
N GLN A 55 21.43 -6.42 -13.43
CA GLN A 55 22.19 -6.26 -12.19
C GLN A 55 22.86 -4.87 -12.09
N VAL A 56 23.30 -4.33 -13.24
CA VAL A 56 23.87 -2.97 -13.35
C VAL A 56 23.13 -2.24 -14.46
N ALA A 57 21.99 -1.65 -14.11
CA ALA A 57 21.25 -0.81 -15.05
C ALA A 57 22.04 0.46 -15.39
N ARG A 58 21.85 0.99 -16.62
CA ARG A 58 22.38 2.30 -16.98
C ARG A 58 21.66 3.39 -16.14
N PRO A 59 22.33 4.48 -15.75
CA PRO A 59 21.67 5.59 -15.08
C PRO A 59 20.47 6.10 -15.90
N GLY A 60 19.31 6.21 -15.26
CA GLY A 60 18.07 6.66 -15.89
C GLY A 60 17.20 5.53 -16.47
N THR A 61 17.70 4.30 -16.53
CA THR A 61 16.93 3.15 -17.07
C THR A 61 16.42 2.21 -15.97
N SER A 62 16.64 2.54 -14.70
CA SER A 62 16.06 1.83 -13.56
C SER A 62 15.62 2.78 -12.45
N LEU A 63 14.67 2.32 -11.63
CA LEU A 63 14.23 3.02 -10.42
C LEU A 63 15.15 2.74 -9.22
N MET A 64 15.94 1.66 -9.28
CA MET A 64 16.85 1.22 -8.21
C MET A 64 18.02 2.17 -7.98
N ILE A 65 18.55 2.78 -9.05
CA ILE A 65 19.73 3.63 -8.93
C ILE A 65 19.31 4.99 -8.37
N LEU A 66 19.75 5.23 -7.14
CA LEU A 66 19.70 6.53 -6.51
C LEU A 66 20.63 7.50 -7.25
N GLY A 67 20.06 8.46 -7.97
CA GLY A 67 20.86 9.46 -8.70
C GLY A 67 20.30 9.89 -10.05
N THR A 68 19.18 9.32 -10.52
CA THR A 68 18.52 9.81 -11.75
C THR A 68 17.97 11.23 -11.63
N SER A 69 17.95 11.80 -10.43
CA SER A 69 17.62 13.21 -10.15
C SER A 69 18.82 14.16 -10.11
N GLN A 70 20.05 13.72 -10.40
CA GLN A 70 21.26 14.56 -10.30
C GLN A 70 21.26 15.82 -11.21
N GLY A 71 20.33 15.96 -12.15
CA GLY A 71 20.35 17.04 -13.14
C GLY A 71 19.35 18.19 -12.95
N GLY A 72 18.35 18.11 -12.07
CA GLY A 72 17.25 19.10 -12.12
C GLY A 72 16.35 19.26 -10.89
N GLY A 73 16.64 18.58 -9.78
CA GLY A 73 15.88 18.73 -8.54
C GLY A 73 16.49 19.78 -7.59
N PRO A 74 15.69 20.37 -6.67
CA PRO A 74 16.20 21.24 -5.63
C PRO A 74 17.22 20.50 -4.77
N SER A 75 18.33 21.17 -4.44
CA SER A 75 19.41 20.60 -3.66
C SER A 75 18.94 20.26 -2.23
N PRO A 76 19.61 19.32 -1.52
CA PRO A 76 19.29 19.00 -0.13
C PRO A 76 19.35 20.20 0.83
N ALA A 77 20.08 21.26 0.46
CA ALA A 77 20.11 22.52 1.22
C ALA A 77 18.79 23.32 1.11
N VAL A 78 18.00 23.08 0.06
CA VAL A 78 16.71 23.76 -0.20
C VAL A 78 15.54 22.87 0.19
N ARG A 79 15.64 21.55 -0.04
CA ARG A 79 14.56 20.60 0.22
C ARG A 79 15.05 19.43 1.07
N PRO A 80 14.41 19.16 2.23
CA PRO A 80 14.71 17.97 3.02
C PRO A 80 14.58 16.70 2.18
N VAL A 81 15.47 15.75 2.42
CA VAL A 81 15.51 14.45 1.75
C VAL A 81 15.16 13.34 2.73
N THR A 82 14.60 12.25 2.24
CA THR A 82 14.44 11.01 3.01
C THR A 82 15.79 10.33 3.21
N GLN A 83 15.85 9.27 4.02
CA GLN A 83 17.08 8.52 4.28
C GLN A 83 17.77 8.03 3.01
N SER A 84 17.03 7.77 1.94
CA SER A 84 17.61 7.39 0.64
C SER A 84 18.05 8.57 -0.20
N GLY A 85 18.06 9.81 0.28
CA GLY A 85 18.43 10.96 -0.53
C GLY A 85 17.38 11.41 -1.56
N ARG A 86 16.18 10.80 -1.56
CA ARG A 86 15.05 11.28 -2.36
C ARG A 86 14.40 12.48 -1.67
N PRO A 87 14.22 13.62 -2.35
CA PRO A 87 13.53 14.77 -1.76
C PRO A 87 12.11 14.44 -1.27
N ILE A 88 11.75 14.85 -0.05
CA ILE A 88 10.48 14.47 0.62
C ILE A 88 9.24 14.87 -0.19
N THR A 89 8.33 13.96 -0.53
CA THR A 89 7.10 14.28 -1.29
C THR A 89 6.04 14.95 -0.41
N GLY A 90 5.16 15.77 -1.01
CA GLY A 90 4.02 16.38 -0.32
C GLY A 90 2.78 15.49 -0.21
N PHE A 91 2.82 14.30 -0.82
CA PHE A 91 1.76 13.30 -0.77
C PHE A 91 2.35 11.92 -0.47
N VAL A 92 1.78 11.25 0.53
CA VAL A 92 2.17 9.90 0.95
C VAL A 92 1.05 8.95 0.55
N ARG A 93 1.36 7.97 -0.29
CA ARG A 93 0.54 6.78 -0.54
C ARG A 93 1.19 5.58 0.16
N PRO A 94 0.44 4.51 0.49
CA PRO A 94 1.02 3.32 1.11
C PRO A 94 2.23 2.77 0.32
N SER A 95 2.19 2.87 -1.01
CA SER A 95 3.24 2.41 -1.95
C SER A 95 4.33 3.47 -2.24
N THR A 96 4.44 4.55 -1.45
CA THR A 96 5.51 5.55 -1.65
C THR A 96 6.84 4.96 -1.20
N GLN A 97 7.63 4.45 -2.16
CA GLN A 97 8.96 3.93 -1.88
C GLN A 97 9.95 5.08 -1.61
N SER A 98 10.27 5.31 -0.34
CA SER A 98 11.27 6.31 0.08
C SER A 98 12.70 5.77 0.07
N GLY A 99 12.96 4.58 -0.47
CA GLY A 99 14.27 3.90 -0.56
C GLY A 99 14.20 2.41 -0.22
N ARG A 100 14.95 1.56 -0.94
CA ARG A 100 15.17 0.14 -0.57
C ARG A 100 16.36 0.03 0.41
N PRO A 101 16.22 -0.62 1.58
CA PRO A 101 17.36 -0.95 2.45
C PRO A 101 18.36 -1.88 1.74
N GLY A 102 19.66 -1.64 1.93
CA GLY A 102 20.72 -2.38 1.23
C GLY A 102 21.13 -3.69 1.90
N THR A 103 20.77 -3.92 3.17
CA THR A 103 21.07 -5.16 3.91
C THR A 103 19.97 -5.51 4.91
N MET A 104 19.79 -6.80 5.21
CA MET A 104 18.74 -7.32 6.13
C MET A 104 18.79 -6.75 7.55
N GLU A 105 19.94 -6.24 7.99
CA GLU A 105 20.15 -5.67 9.33
C GLU A 105 19.77 -4.17 9.42
N GLN A 106 19.76 -3.47 8.27
CA GLN A 106 19.43 -2.04 8.21
C GLN A 106 17.99 -1.67 8.59
N PRO A 107 16.94 -2.42 8.19
CA PRO A 107 15.57 -2.04 8.57
C PRO A 107 15.31 -2.11 10.07
N HIS A 108 16.05 -2.92 10.84
CA HIS A 108 15.86 -3.04 12.29
C HIS A 108 16.63 -1.99 13.11
N PHE A 109 17.75 -1.46 12.59
CA PHE A 109 18.60 -0.54 13.35
C PHE A 109 18.00 0.86 13.55
N ASN A 110 17.19 1.32 12.59
CA ASN A 110 16.64 2.69 12.62
C ASN A 110 15.50 2.89 13.63
N MET A 111 14.77 1.83 14.00
CA MET A 111 13.71 1.95 15.01
C MET A 111 14.25 2.07 16.43
N ALA A 112 15.43 1.52 16.71
CA ALA A 112 16.08 1.58 18.02
C ALA A 112 16.71 2.95 18.34
N THR A 113 16.93 3.79 17.32
CA THR A 113 17.59 5.10 17.45
C THR A 113 16.61 6.29 17.45
N MET A 114 15.31 6.04 17.27
CA MET A 114 14.25 7.06 17.31
C MET A 114 13.57 7.21 18.69
N SER A 115 14.04 6.47 19.71
CA SER A 115 13.50 6.47 21.08
C SER A 115 14.43 7.09 22.13
N GLU A 116 15.40 7.91 21.70
CA GLU A 116 16.16 8.81 22.59
C GLU A 116 15.82 10.28 22.31
#